data_AF-A0A257JCV4-F1
#
_entry.id   AF-A0A257JCV4-F1
#
_cell.length_a   1.000
_cell.length_b   1.000
_cell.length_c   1.000
_cell.angle_alpha   90.00
_cell.angle_beta   90.00
_cell.angle_gamma   90.00
#
_symmetry.space_group_name_H-M   'P 1'
#
loop_
_entity.id
_entity.type
_entity.pdbx_description
1 polymer ?
#
loop_
_entity_poly.entity_id
_entity_poly.type
_entity_poly.pdbx_seq_one_letter_code
_entity_poly.pdbx_strand_id
1 'polypeptide(L)' 'MPEAVPSMLWAPHAWLPGGWQADVLLTIGAGGCWQSVQAGVARPPAGAQVLAGPVLPGLVNAHSHAFQRAF' A
#
# COMPACT_ATOMS: atom_id res chain seq x y z
N MET A 1 7.99 -15.50 -13.59
CA MET A 1 7.48 -15.86 -12.24
C MET A 1 6.90 -14.59 -11.67
N PRO A 2 5.61 -14.53 -11.27
CA PRO A 2 5.13 -13.34 -10.59
C PRO A 2 5.97 -13.14 -9.33
N GLU A 3 6.45 -11.93 -9.13
CA GLU A 3 7.21 -11.54 -7.94
C GLU A 3 6.37 -11.84 -6.69
N ALA A 4 6.97 -12.46 -5.67
CA ALA A 4 6.26 -12.75 -4.44
C ALA A 4 5.82 -11.43 -3.80
N VAL A 5 4.51 -11.24 -3.67
CA VAL A 5 3.97 -10.01 -3.06
C VAL A 5 4.45 -9.97 -1.60
N PRO A 6 5.14 -8.90 -1.17
CA PRO A 6 5.56 -8.78 0.22
C PRO A 6 4.34 -8.81 1.13
N SER A 7 4.41 -9.57 2.22
CA SER A 7 3.32 -9.63 3.20
C SER A 7 3.24 -8.39 4.09
N MET A 8 4.31 -7.58 4.14
CA MET A 8 4.39 -6.34 4.91
C MET A 8 5.09 -5.25 4.12
N LEU A 9 4.49 -4.06 4.13
CA LEU A 9 5.06 -2.82 3.60
C LEU A 9 5.21 -1.82 4.74
N TRP A 10 6.30 -1.07 4.78
CA TRP A 10 6.47 0.04 5.71
C TRP A 10 6.68 1.33 4.93
N ALA A 11 5.88 2.35 5.21
CA ALA A 11 5.95 3.65 4.56
C ALA A 11 6.28 4.73 5.60
N PRO A 12 7.18 5.70 5.28
CA PRO A 12 7.41 6.84 6.15
C PRO A 12 6.12 7.62 6.44
N HIS A 13 5.21 7.70 5.47
CA HIS A 13 3.90 8.35 5.61
C HIS A 13 2.83 7.62 4.80
N ALA A 14 1.59 7.64 5.30
CA ALA A 14 0.41 7.22 4.56
C ALA A 14 -0.75 8.18 4.76
N TRP A 15 -1.57 8.38 3.74
CA TRP A 15 -2.87 9.04 3.90
C TRP A 15 -3.92 8.02 4.39
N LEU A 16 -4.29 8.12 5.66
CA LEU A 16 -5.26 7.26 6.32
C LEU A 16 -6.55 8.03 6.65
N PRO A 17 -7.63 7.37 7.11
CA PRO A 17 -8.77 8.08 7.67
C PRO A 17 -8.29 9.06 8.75
N GLY A 18 -8.67 10.33 8.63
CA GLY A 18 -8.20 11.40 9.52
C GLY A 18 -6.93 12.13 9.07
N GLY A 19 -6.30 11.73 7.96
CA GLY A 19 -5.22 12.48 7.30
C GLY A 19 -3.88 11.75 7.24
N TRP A 20 -2.80 12.51 7.10
CA TRP A 20 -1.43 11.99 7.05
C TRP A 20 -1.04 11.36 8.40
N GLN A 21 -0.50 10.15 8.33
CA GLN A 21 0.07 9.42 9.46
C GLN A 21 1.51 9.03 9.14
N ALA A 22 2.40 9.05 10.13
CA ALA A 22 3.80 8.68 10.00
C ALA A 22 4.05 7.21 10.43
N ASP A 23 5.16 6.65 9.96
CA ASP A 23 5.67 5.33 10.36
C ASP A 23 4.61 4.23 10.22
N VAL A 24 4.13 4.01 9.01
CA VAL A 24 2.94 3.19 8.75
C VAL A 24 3.33 1.81 8.24
N LEU A 25 2.95 0.78 8.99
CA LEU A 25 3.03 -0.62 8.59
C LEU A 25 1.71 -1.05 7.94
N LEU A 26 1.78 -1.58 6.73
CA LEU A 26 0.66 -2.18 6.00
C LEU A 26 0.90 -3.68 5.85
N THR A 27 0.01 -4.49 6.43
CA THR A 27 0.07 -5.96 6.34
C THR A 27 -0.90 -6.44 5.28
N ILE A 28 -0.40 -7.21 4.31
CA ILE A 28 -1.18 -7.79 3.21
C ILE A 28 -1.52 -9.24 3.57
N GLY A 29 -2.82 -9.53 3.64
CA GLY A 29 -3.30 -10.89 3.85
C GLY A 29 -3.17 -11.74 2.58
N ALA A 30 -3.30 -13.06 2.73
CA ALA A 30 -3.14 -14.01 1.62
C ALA A 30 -4.11 -13.79 0.44
N GLY A 31 -5.24 -13.12 0.67
CA GLY A 31 -6.21 -12.76 -0.38
C GLY A 31 -5.89 -11.45 -1.12
N GLY A 32 -4.75 -10.81 -0.86
CA GLY A 32 -4.39 -9.51 -1.46
C GLY A 32 -5.10 -8.30 -0.83
N CYS A 33 -5.90 -8.51 0.22
CA CYS A 33 -6.54 -7.45 0.99
C CYS A 33 -5.66 -7.02 2.17
N TRP A 34 -5.84 -5.79 2.65
CA TRP A 34 -5.22 -5.34 3.89
C TRP A 34 -5.70 -6.19 5.07
N GLN A 35 -4.77 -6.84 5.75
CA GLN A 35 -5.02 -7.52 7.03
C GLN A 35 -4.92 -6.54 8.19
N SER A 36 -3.98 -5.59 8.14
CA SER A 36 -3.89 -4.49 9.10
C SER A 36 -3.19 -3.27 8.49
N VAL A 37 -3.51 -2.09 9.02
CA VAL A 37 -2.81 -0.84 8.75
C VAL A 37 -2.56 -0.17 10.10
N GLN A 38 -1.29 0.02 10.45
CA GLN A 38 -0.89 0.51 11.77
C GLN A 38 0.09 1.67 11.62
N ALA A 39 -0.29 2.84 12.13
CA ALA A 39 0.59 4.01 12.22
C ALA A 39 1.48 3.96 13.48
N GLY A 40 2.54 4.77 13.49
CA GLY A 40 3.44 4.91 14.66
C GLY A 40 4.36 3.71 14.90
N VAL A 41 4.57 2.85 13.89
CA VAL A 41 5.51 1.73 13.95
C VAL A 41 6.92 2.26 13.67
N ALA A 42 7.55 2.83 14.70
CA ALA A 42 8.79 3.63 14.60
C ALA A 42 9.96 2.98 13.82
N ARG A 43 9.97 1.65 13.66
CA ARG A 43 10.95 0.94 12.83
C ARG A 43 10.29 -0.14 12.00
N PRO A 44 10.68 -0.32 10.72
CA PRO A 44 10.22 -1.43 9.91
C PRO A 44 10.51 -2.78 10.61
N PRO A 45 9.52 -3.67 10.78
CA PRO A 45 9.76 -5.03 11.23
C PRO A 45 10.65 -5.80 10.25
N ALA A 46 11.30 -6.86 10.72
CA ALA A 46 12.06 -7.76 9.86
C ALA A 46 11.14 -8.36 8.78
N GLY A 47 11.58 -8.29 7.52
CA GLY A 47 10.82 -8.79 6.37
C GLY A 47 9.80 -7.80 5.79
N ALA A 48 9.60 -6.63 6.40
CA ALA A 48 8.82 -5.56 5.78
C ALA A 48 9.61 -4.89 4.66
N GLN A 49 8.98 -4.70 3.50
CA GLN A 49 9.56 -3.88 2.44
C GLN A 49 9.42 -2.40 2.81
N VAL A 50 10.54 -1.70 2.88
CA VAL A 50 10.57 -0.24 3.08
C VAL A 50 10.26 0.46 1.78
N LEU A 51 9.19 1.25 1.76
CA LEU A 51 8.79 2.04 0.62
C LEU A 51 9.60 3.34 0.55
N ALA A 52 9.98 3.75 -0.66
CA ALA A 52 10.81 4.93 -0.89
C ALA A 52 10.07 6.27 -0.70
N GLY A 53 8.77 6.25 -0.39
CA GLY A 53 7.96 7.46 -0.31
C GLY A 53 6.61 7.26 0.37
N PRO A 54 5.82 8.34 0.47
CA PRO A 54 4.50 8.31 1.06
C PRO A 54 3.54 7.46 0.21
N VAL A 55 2.56 6.85 0.85
CA VAL A 55 1.51 6.09 0.17
C VAL A 55 0.15 6.78 0.24
N LEU A 56 -0.62 6.63 -0.84
CA LEU A 56 -1.98 7.10 -0.97
C LEU A 56 -2.90 5.91 -1.30
N PRO A 57 -4.18 5.95 -0.91
CA PRO A 57 -5.17 5.03 -1.46
C PRO A 57 -5.17 5.09 -2.99
N GLY A 58 -5.28 3.93 -3.64
CA GLY A 58 -5.39 3.87 -5.09
C GLY A 58 -6.60 4.67 -5.56
N LEU A 59 -6.39 5.52 -6.58
CA LEU A 59 -7.49 6.28 -7.18
C LEU A 59 -8.34 5.35 -8.04
N VAL A 60 -9.66 5.48 -7.92
CA VAL A 60 -10.61 4.73 -8.74
C VAL A 60 -10.78 5.45 -10.07
N ASN A 61 -10.42 4.78 -11.16
CA ASN A 61 -10.80 5.24 -12.50
C ASN A 61 -12.29 4.91 -12.74
N ALA A 62 -13.15 5.89 -12.52
CA ALA A 62 -14.60 5.72 -12.61
C ALA A 62 -15.13 5.68 -14.06
N HIS A 63 -14.32 6.10 -15.05
CA HIS A 63 -14.79 6.23 -16.42
C HIS A 63 -13.64 6.07 -17.41
N SER A 64 -13.72 5.03 -18.23
CA SER A 64 -12.79 4.83 -19.34
C SER A 64 -13.44 4.04 -20.48
N HIS A 65 -12.92 4.23 -21.69
CA HIS A 65 -13.28 3.43 -22.85
C HIS A 65 -12.13 2.50 -23.21
N ALA A 66 -12.19 1.24 -22.76
CA ALA A 66 -11.11 0.27 -23.00
C ALA A 66 -10.86 0.02 -24.50
N PHE A 67 -11.92 -0.10 -25.30
CA PHE A 67 -11.84 -0.36 -26.74
C PHE A 67 -11.25 0.81 -27.55
N GLN A 68 -11.18 2.01 -26.98
CA GLN A 68 -10.55 3.19 -27.62
C GLN A 68 -9.07 3.34 -27.25
N ARG A 69 -8.59 2.52 -26.29
CA ARG A 69 -7.21 2.57 -25.76
C ARG A 69 -6.37 1.36 -26.14
N ALA A 70 -6.98 0.21 -26.33
CA ALA A 70 -6.29 -0.99 -26.79
C ALA A 70 -6.46 -1.11 -28.31
N PHE A 71 -5.34 -1.03 -29.03
CA PHE A 71 -5.17 -1.53 -30.40
C PHE A 71 -4.20 -2.70 -30.34
#